data_AF-A0AA48HQH6-F1
#
_entry.id   AF-A0AA48HQH6-F1
#
_cell.length_a   1.000
_cell.length_b   1.000
_cell.length_c   1.000
_cell.angle_alpha   90.00
_cell.angle_beta   90.00
_cell.angle_gamma   90.00
#
_symmetry.space_group_name_H-M   'P 1'
#
loop_
_entity.id
_entity.type
_entity.pdbx_description
1 polymer ?
#
loop_
_entity_poly.entity_id
_entity_poly.type
_entity_poly.pdbx_seq_one_letter_code
_entity_poly.pdbx_strand_id
1 'polypeptide(L)'
;MILSMSTVISTEQSMDESNLIKISNTVYINLSELEFSAIRAQGSGGQNVNKVSSAIHLRFDINASGLPERLKQTLLNSRDSRITSDGVLIIKAQQFRTQEKNKADAIERLVELIQKANVIPKTRKATKPTKASQKRRVDAKKQAGKNKQLRKKITDY
;
A
#
# COMPACT_ATOMS: atom_id res chain seq x y z
N MET A 1 60.95 -1.10 -12.71
CA MET A 1 59.92 -1.21 -13.77
C MET A 1 58.60 -1.52 -13.07
N ILE A 2 57.90 -0.49 -12.59
CA ILE A 2 56.62 -0.65 -11.88
C ILE A 2 55.55 -0.25 -12.89
N LEU A 3 55.03 -1.23 -13.63
CA LEU A 3 53.95 -0.97 -14.58
C LEU A 3 52.62 -0.93 -13.82
N SER A 4 52.08 0.29 -13.76
CA SER A 4 50.66 0.60 -13.61
C SER A 4 49.76 -0.37 -14.39
N MET A 5 48.70 -0.87 -13.75
CA MET A 5 47.33 -1.01 -14.30
C MET A 5 46.37 -1.52 -13.20
N SER A 6 46.16 -0.71 -12.16
CA SER A 6 45.02 -0.88 -11.24
C SER A 6 43.96 0.16 -11.62
N THR A 7 43.20 -0.08 -12.69
CA THR A 7 42.11 0.82 -13.11
C THR A 7 41.00 0.06 -13.85
N VAL A 8 40.51 -1.05 -13.28
CA VAL A 8 39.35 -1.76 -13.86
C VAL A 8 38.27 -2.10 -12.82
N ILE A 9 38.52 -1.91 -11.51
CA ILE A 9 37.59 -2.37 -10.46
C ILE A 9 36.55 -1.29 -10.08
N SER A 10 36.66 -0.06 -10.60
CA SER A 10 35.80 1.07 -10.17
C SER A 10 34.59 1.36 -11.06
N THR A 11 34.46 0.71 -12.23
CA THR A 11 33.39 1.01 -13.20
C THR A 11 32.14 0.15 -13.02
N GLU A 12 32.22 -0.96 -12.29
CA GLU A 12 31.05 -1.84 -12.04
C GLU A 12 30.16 -1.31 -10.91
N GLN A 13 30.72 -0.63 -9.92
CA GLN A 13 29.95 -0.11 -8.78
C GLN A 13 29.05 1.10 -9.13
N SER A 14 29.28 1.79 -10.25
CA SER A 14 28.46 2.93 -10.67
C SER A 14 27.23 2.55 -11.49
N MET A 15 27.16 1.31 -12.02
CA MET A 15 26.05 0.88 -12.88
C MET A 15 24.82 0.41 -12.07
N ASP A 16 25.01 -0.07 -10.84
CA ASP A 16 23.94 -0.66 -10.03
C ASP A 16 23.02 0.37 -9.34
N GLU A 17 23.55 1.55 -8.97
CA GLU A 17 22.78 2.61 -8.30
C GLU A 17 21.72 3.24 -9.20
N SER A 18 21.94 3.24 -10.52
CA SER A 18 20.99 3.82 -11.48
C SER A 18 19.71 2.99 -11.71
N ASN A 19 19.71 1.73 -11.26
CA ASN A 19 18.57 0.83 -11.37
C ASN A 19 17.82 0.65 -10.05
N LEU A 20 18.20 1.36 -8.98
CA LEU A 20 17.59 1.18 -7.67
C LEU A 20 16.46 2.19 -7.43
N ILE A 21 15.23 1.70 -7.36
CA ILE A 21 14.07 2.49 -6.93
C ILE A 21 13.97 2.45 -5.42
N LYS A 22 14.13 3.62 -4.79
CA LYS A 22 13.93 3.78 -3.35
C LYS A 22 12.44 3.87 -3.04
N ILE A 23 11.92 2.93 -2.24
CA ILE A 23 10.55 2.99 -1.73
C ILE A 23 10.51 3.68 -0.37
N SER A 24 11.45 3.31 0.52
CA SER A 24 11.56 3.83 1.88
C SER A 24 13.03 3.92 2.30
N ASN A 25 13.32 4.27 3.55
CA ASN A 25 14.69 4.39 4.05
C ASN A 25 15.44 3.04 4.11
N THR A 26 14.72 1.92 4.07
CA THR A 26 15.28 0.57 4.24
C THR A 26 14.87 -0.38 3.11
N VAL A 27 13.97 0.04 2.22
CA VAL A 27 13.40 -0.83 1.19
C VAL A 27 13.67 -0.23 -0.19
N TYR A 28 14.30 -1.04 -1.03
CA TYR A 28 14.73 -0.72 -2.38
C TYR A 28 14.26 -1.83 -3.32
N ILE A 29 13.90 -1.48 -4.56
CA ILE A 29 13.57 -2.43 -5.63
C ILE A 29 14.51 -2.16 -6.79
N ASN A 30 15.06 -3.22 -7.40
CA ASN A 30 15.81 -3.09 -8.64
C ASN A 30 14.84 -2.99 -9.84
N LEU A 31 15.13 -2.11 -10.80
CA LEU A 31 14.37 -1.99 -12.05
C LEU A 31 14.27 -3.32 -12.81
N SER A 32 15.27 -4.19 -12.65
CA SER A 32 15.32 -5.50 -13.31
C SER A 32 14.24 -6.46 -12.83
N GLU A 33 13.67 -6.24 -11.64
CA GLU A 33 12.52 -7.00 -11.11
C GLU A 33 11.18 -6.54 -11.70
N LEU A 34 11.19 -5.44 -12.48
CA LEU A 34 9.99 -4.85 -13.05
C LEU A 34 9.87 -5.20 -14.53
N GLU A 35 8.81 -5.91 -14.87
CA GLU A 35 8.47 -6.19 -16.26
C GLU A 35 7.56 -5.08 -16.81
N PHE A 36 8.02 -4.41 -17.88
CA PHE A 36 7.26 -3.38 -18.57
C PHE A 36 6.79 -3.87 -19.94
N SER A 37 5.48 -3.90 -20.17
CA SER A 37 4.90 -4.18 -21.48
C SER A 37 4.25 -2.92 -22.05
N ALA A 38 4.69 -2.50 -23.23
CA ALA A 38 4.03 -1.43 -23.96
C ALA A 38 2.73 -1.92 -24.58
N ILE A 39 1.66 -1.18 -24.36
CA ILE A 39 0.32 -1.47 -24.88
C ILE A 39 -0.28 -0.23 -25.55
N ARG A 40 -1.31 -0.45 -26.36
CA ARG A 40 -2.08 0.66 -26.92
C ARG A 40 -2.92 1.31 -25.83
N ALA A 41 -2.93 2.64 -25.81
CA ALA A 41 -3.77 3.39 -24.89
C ALA A 41 -5.25 3.19 -25.25
N GLN A 42 -6.11 3.14 -24.23
CA GLN A 42 -7.55 3.01 -24.41
C GLN A 42 -8.19 4.40 -24.41
N GLY A 43 -9.06 4.70 -25.38
CA GLY A 43 -9.80 5.96 -25.43
C GLY A 43 -10.36 6.30 -26.80
N SER A 44 -11.17 7.36 -26.87
CA SER A 44 -11.77 7.84 -28.11
C SER A 44 -10.72 8.47 -29.03
N GLY A 45 -10.24 7.65 -29.97
CA GLY A 45 -10.10 7.98 -31.39
C GLY A 45 -9.15 9.12 -31.79
N GLY A 46 -7.97 8.72 -32.27
CA GLY A 46 -7.07 9.54 -33.09
C GLY A 46 -6.00 8.65 -33.74
N GLN A 47 -5.38 9.09 -34.84
CA GLN A 47 -4.36 8.27 -35.55
C GLN A 47 -3.24 7.79 -34.60
N ASN A 48 -2.81 8.65 -33.67
CA ASN A 48 -1.74 8.33 -32.73
C ASN A 48 -2.15 7.30 -31.66
N VAL A 49 -3.41 7.28 -31.20
CA VAL A 49 -3.88 6.34 -30.16
C VAL A 49 -3.96 4.91 -30.69
N ASN A 50 -4.36 4.75 -31.96
CA ASN A 50 -4.47 3.44 -32.59
C ASN A 50 -3.11 2.88 -33.02
N LYS A 51 -2.15 3.77 -33.36
CA LYS A 51 -0.86 3.39 -33.93
C LYS A 51 0.26 3.27 -32.90
N VAL A 52 0.28 4.13 -31.88
CA VAL A 52 1.42 4.25 -30.95
C VAL A 52 1.12 3.53 -29.63
N SER A 53 2.00 2.61 -29.24
CA SER A 53 1.95 1.92 -27.95
C SER A 53 2.46 2.82 -26.82
N SER A 54 1.72 3.88 -26.51
CA SER A 54 2.11 4.85 -25.47
C SER A 54 1.81 4.39 -24.05
N ALA A 55 0.85 3.49 -23.86
CA ALA A 55 0.47 3.00 -22.53
C ALA A 55 1.45 1.91 -22.05
N ILE A 56 1.63 1.80 -20.74
CA ILE A 56 2.53 0.86 -20.09
C ILE A 56 1.75 -0.01 -19.11
N HIS A 57 1.93 -1.32 -19.23
CA HIS A 57 1.62 -2.29 -18.18
C HIS A 57 2.91 -2.59 -17.42
N LEU A 58 2.93 -2.28 -16.13
CA LEU A 58 3.96 -2.71 -15.19
C LEU A 58 3.46 -3.97 -14.49
N ARG A 59 4.23 -5.04 -14.60
CA ARG A 59 4.01 -6.31 -13.90
C ARG A 59 5.12 -6.47 -12.86
N PHE A 60 4.72 -6.74 -11.62
CA PHE A 60 5.62 -6.94 -10.50
C PHE A 60 5.21 -8.18 -9.72
N ASP A 61 6.11 -9.16 -9.65
CA ASP A 61 5.90 -10.38 -8.87
C ASP A 61 6.32 -10.15 -7.41
N ILE A 62 5.33 -10.14 -6.50
CA ILE A 62 5.57 -9.87 -5.09
C ILE A 62 6.34 -11.03 -4.43
N ASN A 63 6.12 -12.27 -4.86
CA ASN A 63 6.74 -13.45 -4.27
C ASN A 63 8.22 -13.54 -4.63
N ALA A 64 8.54 -13.31 -5.91
CA ALA A 64 9.91 -13.35 -6.42
C ALA A 64 10.75 -12.12 -6.01
N SER A 65 10.12 -11.01 -5.61
CA SER A 65 10.81 -9.76 -5.27
C SER A 65 11.73 -9.85 -4.05
N GLY A 66 12.71 -8.95 -3.97
CA GLY A 66 13.60 -8.79 -2.81
C GLY A 66 12.95 -8.16 -1.56
N LEU A 67 11.62 -8.02 -1.52
CA LEU A 67 10.92 -7.33 -0.44
C LEU A 67 10.97 -8.08 0.91
N PRO A 68 10.98 -7.37 2.05
CA PRO A 68 10.81 -7.98 3.36
C PRO A 68 9.53 -8.82 3.45
N GLU A 69 9.61 -9.98 4.09
CA GLU A 69 8.50 -10.94 4.18
C GLU A 69 7.20 -10.34 4.73
N ARG A 70 7.30 -9.43 5.72
CA ARG A 70 6.12 -8.74 6.25
C ARG A 70 5.40 -7.89 5.20
N LEU A 71 6.13 -7.22 4.33
CA LEU A 71 5.56 -6.43 3.24
C LEU A 71 4.93 -7.33 2.19
N LYS A 72 5.59 -8.42 1.83
CA LYS A 72 5.01 -9.43 0.92
C LYS A 72 3.66 -9.93 1.45
N GLN A 73 3.60 -10.35 2.71
CA GLN A 73 2.37 -10.80 3.34
C GLN A 73 1.30 -9.70 3.40
N THR A 74 1.67 -8.46 3.68
CA THR A 74 0.71 -7.34 3.73
C THR A 74 0.14 -7.04 2.35
N LEU A 75 0.97 -7.08 1.31
CA LEU A 75 0.56 -6.91 -0.08
C LEU A 75 -0.33 -8.07 -0.54
N LEU A 76 0.04 -9.32 -0.27
CA LEU A 76 -0.75 -10.50 -0.63
C LEU A 76 -2.09 -10.56 0.10
N ASN A 77 -2.13 -10.11 1.36
CA ASN A 77 -3.38 -10.01 2.13
C ASN A 77 -4.21 -8.75 1.78
N SER A 78 -3.64 -7.82 1.00
CA SER A 78 -4.35 -6.64 0.55
C SER A 78 -5.42 -7.04 -0.46
N ARG A 79 -6.65 -6.57 -0.26
CA ARG A 79 -7.77 -6.81 -1.18
C ARG A 79 -7.77 -5.85 -2.36
N ASP A 80 -6.59 -5.55 -2.89
CA ASP A 80 -6.43 -4.63 -4.02
C ASP A 80 -6.76 -5.35 -5.32
N SER A 81 -7.64 -4.79 -6.13
CA SER A 81 -8.05 -5.38 -7.42
C SER A 81 -6.91 -5.48 -8.44
N ARG A 82 -5.79 -4.80 -8.19
CA ARG A 82 -4.59 -4.82 -9.03
C ARG A 82 -3.70 -6.03 -8.78
N ILE A 83 -3.91 -6.75 -7.68
CA ILE A 83 -3.13 -7.93 -7.31
C ILE A 83 -3.91 -9.17 -7.76
N THR A 84 -3.25 -10.00 -8.57
CA THR A 84 -3.79 -11.28 -9.03
C THR A 84 -3.68 -12.35 -7.94
N SER A 85 -4.43 -13.45 -8.08
CA SER A 85 -4.36 -14.60 -7.17
C SER A 85 -2.96 -15.19 -7.03
N ASP A 86 -2.14 -15.03 -8.07
CA ASP A 86 -0.81 -15.60 -8.17
C ASP A 86 0.24 -14.72 -7.48
N GLY A 87 -0.18 -13.61 -6.84
CA GLY A 87 0.71 -12.68 -6.16
C GLY A 87 1.42 -11.71 -7.10
N VAL A 88 0.89 -11.51 -8.30
CA VAL A 88 1.43 -10.58 -9.28
C VAL A 88 0.62 -9.29 -9.27
N LEU A 89 1.29 -8.17 -9.02
CA LEU A 89 0.74 -6.82 -9.08
C LEU A 89 0.84 -6.29 -10.51
N ILE A 90 -0.29 -5.84 -11.06
CA ILE A 90 -0.38 -5.30 -12.42
C ILE A 90 -0.87 -3.85 -12.35
N ILE A 91 -0.05 -2.92 -12.84
CA ILE A 91 -0.36 -1.49 -12.90
C ILE A 91 -0.42 -1.04 -14.36
N LYS A 92 -1.56 -0.46 -14.76
CA LYS A 92 -1.74 0.17 -16.06
C LYS A 92 -1.55 1.69 -15.95
N ALA A 93 -0.61 2.23 -16.72
CA ALA A 93 -0.36 3.66 -16.86
C ALA A 93 -0.61 4.10 -18.31
N GLN A 94 -1.55 5.03 -18.51
CA GLN A 94 -1.94 5.54 -19.83
C GLN A 94 -2.35 7.02 -19.79
N GLN A 95 -1.97 7.75 -18.74
CA GLN A 95 -2.42 9.12 -18.51
C GLN A 95 -1.77 10.11 -19.49
N PHE A 96 -0.54 9.83 -19.93
CA PHE A 96 0.25 10.71 -20.77
C PHE A 96 0.33 10.23 -22.22
N ARG A 97 0.67 11.17 -23.12
CA ARG A 97 0.86 10.88 -24.55
C ARG A 97 2.15 10.13 -24.86
N THR A 98 3.18 10.27 -24.02
CA THR A 98 4.50 9.66 -24.26
C THR A 98 4.72 8.45 -23.35
N GLN A 99 5.41 7.44 -23.88
CA GLN A 99 5.70 6.18 -23.18
C GLN A 99 6.55 6.38 -21.94
N GLU A 100 7.58 7.24 -22.03
CA GLU A 100 8.50 7.54 -20.92
C GLU A 100 7.76 8.11 -19.71
N LYS A 101 6.82 9.04 -19.94
CA LYS A 101 5.99 9.61 -18.87
C LYS A 101 5.07 8.57 -18.25
N ASN A 102 4.48 7.69 -19.06
CA ASN A 102 3.68 6.58 -18.54
C ASN A 102 4.52 5.55 -17.77
N LYS A 103 5.79 5.33 -18.15
CA LYS A 103 6.71 4.48 -17.40
C LYS A 103 7.01 5.08 -16.02
N ALA A 104 7.33 6.37 -15.96
CA ALA A 104 7.57 7.07 -14.70
C ALA A 104 6.33 7.05 -13.79
N ASP A 105 5.14 7.31 -14.34
CA ASP A 105 3.85 7.24 -13.65
C ASP A 105 3.55 5.84 -13.10
N ALA A 106 3.87 4.78 -13.86
CA ALA A 106 3.71 3.41 -13.39
C ALA A 106 4.61 3.10 -12.17
N ILE A 107 5.86 3.58 -12.20
CA ILE A 107 6.82 3.42 -11.10
C ILE A 107 6.37 4.21 -9.87
N GLU A 108 5.93 5.46 -10.05
CA GLU A 108 5.44 6.29 -8.94
C GLU A 108 4.25 5.63 -8.24
N ARG A 109 3.27 5.13 -9.00
CA ARG A 109 2.11 4.41 -8.44
C ARG A 109 2.48 3.12 -7.75
N LEU A 110 3.49 2.40 -8.25
CA LEU A 110 4.03 1.21 -7.57
C LEU A 110 4.61 1.60 -6.20
N VAL A 111 5.46 2.62 -6.17
CA VAL A 111 6.10 3.12 -4.95
C VAL A 111 5.04 3.55 -3.94
N GLU A 112 4.04 4.33 -4.36
CA GLU A 112 2.95 4.75 -3.49
C GLU A 112 2.16 3.57 -2.90
N LEU A 113 1.89 2.53 -3.70
CA LEU A 113 1.16 1.35 -3.26
C LEU A 113 1.94 0.60 -2.18
N ILE A 114 3.23 0.37 -2.42
CA ILE A 114 4.10 -0.31 -1.46
C ILE A 114 4.29 0.54 -0.19
N GLN A 115 4.42 1.86 -0.32
CA GLN A 115 4.47 2.77 0.82
C GLN A 115 3.19 2.69 1.67
N LYS A 116 2.02 2.67 1.04
CA LYS A 116 0.73 2.50 1.75
C LYS A 116 0.67 1.15 2.48
N ALA A 117 1.16 0.08 1.86
CA ALA A 117 1.25 -1.23 2.50
C ALA A 117 2.27 -1.27 3.66
N ASN A 118 3.30 -0.42 3.62
CA ASN A 118 4.28 -0.30 4.70
C ASN A 118 3.77 0.49 5.92
N VAL A 119 2.63 1.18 5.81
CA VAL A 119 2.05 1.90 6.95
C VAL A 119 1.47 0.90 7.94
N ILE A 120 2.10 0.77 9.10
CA ILE A 120 1.58 -0.04 10.20
C ILE A 120 0.48 0.76 10.92
N PRO A 121 -0.79 0.33 10.87
CA PRO A 121 -1.85 1.03 11.58
C PRO A 121 -1.62 0.89 13.09
N LYS A 122 -1.74 2.00 13.82
CA LYS A 122 -1.65 1.99 15.28
C LYS A 122 -2.78 1.16 15.87
N THR A 123 -2.44 0.17 16.68
CA THR A 123 -3.43 -0.65 17.38
C THR A 123 -4.37 0.22 18.21
N ARG A 124 -5.68 0.13 17.94
CA ARG A 124 -6.70 0.80 18.75
C ARG A 124 -6.80 0.12 20.11
N LYS A 125 -6.53 0.86 21.17
CA LYS A 125 -6.86 0.42 22.54
C LYS A 125 -8.32 0.78 22.82
N ALA A 126 -9.13 -0.19 23.24
CA ALA A 126 -10.51 0.06 23.59
C ALA A 126 -10.59 1.10 24.71
N THR A 127 -11.47 2.08 24.57
CA THR A 127 -11.69 3.09 25.60
C THR A 127 -12.56 2.51 26.72
N LYS A 128 -12.23 2.84 27.96
CA LYS A 128 -13.09 2.51 29.11
C LYS A 128 -14.38 3.34 29.05
N PRO A 129 -15.52 2.84 29.55
CA PRO A 129 -16.74 3.64 29.69
C PRO A 129 -16.48 4.93 30.47
N THR A 130 -17.05 6.04 30.02
CA THR A 130 -16.83 7.35 30.64
C THR A 130 -17.37 7.41 32.07
N LYS A 131 -16.77 8.22 32.95
CA LYS A 131 -17.27 8.42 34.32
C LYS A 131 -18.73 8.88 34.35
N ALA A 132 -19.12 9.74 33.41
CA ALA A 132 -20.51 10.20 33.27
C ALA A 132 -21.46 9.05 32.91
N SER A 133 -21.07 8.15 32.01
CA SER A 133 -21.86 6.95 31.67
C SER A 133 -22.03 6.03 32.89
N GLN A 134 -20.96 5.83 33.66
CA GLN A 134 -21.02 5.02 34.88
C GLN A 134 -21.95 5.64 35.93
N LYS A 135 -21.88 6.96 36.13
CA LYS A 135 -22.77 7.70 37.05
C LYS A 135 -24.24 7.57 36.63
N ARG A 136 -24.56 7.87 35.36
CA ARG A 136 -25.94 7.75 34.83
C ARG A 136 -26.50 6.33 34.99
N ARG A 137 -25.69 5.30 34.76
CA ARG A 137 -26.11 3.90 34.98
C ARG A 137 -26.50 3.64 36.43
N VAL A 138 -25.69 4.12 37.38
CA VAL A 138 -25.97 3.95 38.82
C VAL A 138 -27.21 4.75 39.23
N ASP A 139 -27.34 5.98 38.76
CA ASP A 139 -28.48 6.85 39.06
C ASP A 139 -29.79 6.28 38.49
N ALA A 140 -29.76 5.78 37.25
CA ALA A 140 -30.89 5.08 36.64
C ALA A 140 -31.29 3.82 37.44
N LYS A 141 -30.30 3.05 37.91
CA LYS A 141 -30.56 1.88 38.78
C LYS A 141 -31.23 2.28 40.10
N LYS A 142 -30.78 3.37 40.73
CA LYS A 142 -31.37 3.92 41.96
C LYS A 142 -32.80 4.39 41.73
N GLN A 143 -33.04 5.14 40.66
CA GLN A 143 -34.38 5.65 40.31
C GLN A 143 -35.36 4.51 40.06
N ALA A 144 -34.95 3.49 39.32
CA ALA A 144 -35.77 2.30 39.09
C ALA A 144 -36.10 1.56 40.40
N GLY A 145 -35.14 1.45 41.32
CA GLY A 145 -35.35 0.89 42.66
C GLY A 145 -36.38 1.67 43.48
N LYS A 146 -36.25 3.00 43.51
CA LYS A 146 -37.20 3.89 44.19
C LYS A 146 -38.60 3.76 43.60
N ASN A 147 -38.72 3.77 42.27
CA ASN A 147 -39.99 3.59 41.57
C ASN A 147 -40.63 2.22 41.88
N LYS A 148 -39.85 1.15 42.04
CA LYS A 148 -40.37 -0.17 42.43
C LYS A 148 -40.87 -0.21 43.87
N GLN A 149 -40.20 0.48 44.80
CA GLN A 149 -40.64 0.55 46.20
C GLN A 149 -41.99 1.27 46.32
N LEU A 150 -42.14 2.40 45.63
CA LEU A 150 -43.39 3.18 45.61
C LEU A 150 -44.57 2.42 44.99
N ARG A 151 -44.31 1.40 44.17
CA ARG A 151 -45.34 0.54 43.57
C ARG A 151 -45.75 -0.64 44.46
N LYS A 152 -45.06 -0.89 45.59
CA LYS A 152 -45.48 -1.96 46.50
C LYS A 152 -46.80 -1.58 47.16
N LYS A 153 -47.68 -2.57 47.35
CA LYS A 153 -48.96 -2.40 48.04
C LYS A 153 -48.66 -1.93 49.47
N ILE A 154 -49.28 -0.83 49.89
CA ILE A 154 -49.21 -0.36 51.27
C ILE A 154 -50.04 -1.36 52.09
N THR A 155 -49.37 -2.12 52.95
CA THR A 155 -50.02 -2.93 53.98
C THR A 155 -50.08 -2.09 55.24
N ASP A 156 -51.19 -1.37 55.41
CA ASP A 156 -51.56 -0.81 56.71
C ASP A 156 -52.11 -1.97 57.57
N TYR A 157 -51.60 -2.08 58.81
CA TYR A 157 -52.11 -3.00 59.84
C TYR A 157 -53.09 -2.27 60.74
#